data_AF-A0AAW1TYL1-F1
#
_entry.id   AF-A0AAW1TYL1-F1
#
_cell.length_a   1.000
_cell.length_b   1.000
_cell.length_c   1.000
_cell.angle_alpha   90.00
_cell.angle_beta   90.00
_cell.angle_gamma   90.00
#
_symmetry.space_group_name_H-M   'P 1'
#
loop_
_entity.id
_entity.type
_entity.pdbx_description
1 polymer ?
#
loop_
_entity_poly.entity_id
_entity_poly.type
_entity_poly.pdbx_seq_one_letter_code
_entity_poly.pdbx_strand_id
1 'polypeptide(L)'
;MKFARKACYSVSDVTVRNCFKKAGFNISPAGQDFLPGENEVEVGPNYDERAKLMSHDHNTTGDVSIPTFEDFVQIDDDVTTAGEYTDDDIVQNCVKTCTYRNDREDETDQFHNLDREQEKIPKKQDALNALETLHKFFEYAAVIDQTIFDKIYELEKHTQNVKTETQMKLTDFFH
;
A
#
# COMPACT_ATOMS: atom_id res chain seq x y z
N MET A 1 23.70 0.87 -10.83
CA MET A 1 22.49 0.05 -11.14
C MET A 1 22.65 -1.44 -10.77
N LYS A 2 23.26 -1.80 -9.62
CA LYS A 2 23.37 -3.20 -9.16
C LYS A 2 22.26 -3.60 -8.16
N PHE A 3 21.78 -2.63 -7.39
CA PHE A 3 20.78 -2.81 -6.34
C PHE A 3 19.38 -3.14 -6.89
N ALA A 4 18.90 -2.36 -7.87
CA ALA A 4 17.62 -2.60 -8.53
C ALA A 4 17.55 -3.98 -9.20
N ARG A 5 18.65 -4.42 -9.85
CA ARG A 5 18.72 -5.77 -10.43
C ARG A 5 18.51 -6.85 -9.36
N LYS A 6 19.23 -6.77 -8.24
CA LYS A 6 19.14 -7.78 -7.17
C LYS A 6 17.74 -7.84 -6.56
N ALA A 7 17.08 -6.69 -6.41
CA ALA A 7 15.70 -6.60 -5.93
C ALA A 7 14.72 -7.27 -6.92
N CYS A 8 14.81 -6.96 -8.21
CA CYS A 8 13.92 -7.54 -9.24
C CYS A 8 14.04 -9.06 -9.35
N TYR A 9 15.24 -9.62 -9.17
CA TYR A 9 15.45 -11.08 -9.20
C TYR A 9 15.13 -11.78 -7.86
N SER A 10 14.87 -11.04 -6.79
CA SER A 10 14.55 -11.60 -5.47
C SER A 10 13.04 -11.68 -5.19
N VAL A 11 12.21 -11.17 -6.10
CA VAL A 11 10.76 -11.17 -5.94
C VAL A 11 10.24 -12.59 -6.25
N SER A 12 9.50 -13.17 -5.31
CA SER A 12 8.85 -14.46 -5.52
C SER A 12 7.60 -14.31 -6.40
N ASP A 13 7.23 -15.38 -7.12
CA ASP A 13 5.99 -15.41 -7.92
C ASP A 13 4.74 -15.13 -7.07
N VAL A 14 4.78 -15.51 -5.78
CA VAL A 14 3.71 -15.21 -4.82
C VAL A 14 3.60 -13.71 -4.58
N THR A 15 4.73 -13.03 -4.44
CA THR A 15 4.78 -11.57 -4.29
C THR A 15 4.23 -10.88 -5.54
N VAL A 16 4.64 -11.32 -6.73
CA VAL A 16 4.14 -10.79 -8.01
C VAL A 16 2.62 -10.98 -8.11
N ARG A 17 2.12 -12.20 -7.87
CA ARG A 17 0.68 -12.52 -7.91
C ARG A 17 -0.14 -11.68 -6.93
N ASN A 18 0.38 -11.45 -5.72
CA ASN A 18 -0.27 -10.62 -4.71
C ASN A 18 -0.35 -9.14 -5.14
N CYS A 19 0.64 -8.63 -5.87
CA CYS A 19 0.59 -7.29 -6.46
C CYS A 19 -0.53 -7.18 -7.51
N PHE A 20 -0.62 -8.15 -8.43
CA PHE A 20 -1.70 -8.20 -9.41
C PHE A 20 -3.08 -8.28 -8.74
N LYS A 21 -3.23 -9.12 -7.72
CA LYS A 21 -4.47 -9.23 -6.94
C LYS A 21 -4.86 -7.91 -6.27
N LYS A 22 -3.91 -7.20 -5.67
CA LYS A 22 -4.15 -5.87 -5.07
C LYS A 22 -4.53 -4.80 -6.09
N ALA A 23 -4.02 -4.92 -7.31
CA ALA A 23 -4.38 -4.05 -8.43
C ALA A 23 -5.70 -4.44 -9.12
N GLY A 24 -6.41 -5.46 -8.62
CA GLY A 24 -7.70 -5.90 -9.16
C GLY A 24 -7.61 -6.95 -10.26
N PHE A 25 -6.40 -7.39 -10.63
CA PHE A 25 -6.22 -8.48 -11.60
C PHE A 25 -6.31 -9.84 -10.89
N ASN A 26 -7.44 -10.52 -11.07
CA ASN A 26 -7.61 -11.90 -10.63
C ASN A 26 -7.25 -12.84 -11.78
N ILE A 27 -6.05 -13.41 -11.75
CA ILE A 27 -5.67 -14.49 -12.68
C ILE A 27 -6.38 -15.75 -12.20
N SER A 28 -7.48 -16.11 -12.87
CA SER A 28 -8.14 -17.41 -12.68
C SER A 28 -7.20 -18.51 -13.20
N PRO A 29 -7.00 -19.63 -12.49
CA PRO A 29 -6.23 -20.75 -12.99
C PRO A 29 -7.11 -21.54 -13.98
N ALA A 30 -7.40 -20.94 -15.12
CA ALA A 30 -7.98 -21.61 -16.27
C ALA A 30 -6.95 -21.53 -17.41
N GLY A 31 -6.01 -22.47 -17.39
CA GLY A 31 -5.10 -22.77 -18.49
C GLY A 31 -3.84 -21.93 -18.54
N GLN A 32 -2.72 -22.48 -18.07
CA GLN A 32 -1.58 -22.77 -18.94
C GLN A 32 -0.49 -23.53 -18.18
N ASP A 33 -0.03 -24.58 -18.84
CA ASP A 33 1.01 -25.52 -18.44
C ASP A 33 2.36 -24.81 -18.27
N PHE A 34 2.91 -24.84 -17.05
CA PHE A 34 4.32 -24.54 -16.84
C PHE A 34 5.10 -25.85 -16.87
N LEU A 35 5.72 -26.16 -18.01
CA LEU A 35 6.86 -27.07 -18.06
C LEU A 35 8.16 -26.25 -18.01
N PRO A 36 9.18 -26.69 -17.25
CA PRO A 36 10.48 -26.02 -17.22
C PRO A 36 11.34 -26.55 -18.37
N GLY A 37 11.67 -25.67 -19.31
CA GLY A 37 12.56 -25.99 -20.42
C GLY A 37 13.17 -24.73 -20.99
N GLU A 38 14.44 -24.53 -20.67
CA GLU A 38 15.33 -23.50 -21.20
C GLU A 38 15.23 -23.46 -22.73
N ASN A 39 14.70 -22.38 -23.30
CA ASN A 39 14.99 -21.90 -24.65
C ASN A 39 14.50 -20.45 -24.76
N GLU A 40 15.32 -19.58 -25.36
CA GLU A 40 14.94 -18.22 -25.73
C GLU A 40 13.71 -18.27 -26.65
N VAL A 41 12.53 -18.04 -26.09
CA VAL A 41 11.30 -17.86 -26.87
C VAL A 41 11.15 -16.37 -27.15
N GLU A 42 11.23 -16.02 -28.43
CA GLU A 42 10.88 -14.73 -28.99
C GLU A 42 9.49 -14.29 -28.48
N VAL A 43 9.47 -13.36 -27.52
CA VAL A 43 8.25 -12.85 -26.90
C VAL A 43 7.63 -11.83 -27.84
N GLY A 44 6.91 -12.33 -28.83
CA GLY A 44 5.97 -11.56 -29.64
C GLY A 44 4.81 -12.47 -30.02
N PRO A 45 3.54 -12.04 -29.88
CA PRO A 45 2.44 -12.84 -30.40
C PRO A 45 2.67 -13.06 -31.89
N ASN A 46 2.59 -14.33 -32.32
CA ASN A 46 2.73 -14.72 -33.72
C ASN A 46 1.77 -13.87 -34.57
N TYR A 47 2.24 -13.38 -35.72
CA TYR A 47 1.47 -12.48 -36.60
C TYR A 47 0.09 -13.07 -36.96
N ASP A 48 -0.01 -14.40 -37.05
CA ASP A 48 -1.25 -15.12 -37.32
C ASP A 48 -2.25 -15.11 -36.14
N GLU A 49 -1.75 -14.99 -34.90
CA GLU A 49 -2.57 -14.90 -33.70
C GLU A 49 -3.18 -13.50 -33.55
N ARG A 50 -2.43 -12.44 -33.91
CA ARG A 50 -2.96 -11.06 -34.00
C ARG A 50 -4.08 -10.96 -35.03
N ALA A 51 -3.92 -11.61 -36.19
CA ALA A 51 -4.94 -11.61 -37.24
C ALA A 51 -6.23 -12.34 -36.82
N LYS A 52 -6.11 -13.40 -36.01
CA LYS A 52 -7.27 -14.13 -35.44
C LYS A 52 -8.02 -13.34 -34.37
N LEU A 53 -7.32 -12.59 -33.51
CA LEU A 53 -7.97 -11.73 -32.52
C LEU A 53 -8.72 -10.57 -33.18
N MET A 54 -8.14 -9.96 -34.22
CA MET A 54 -8.78 -8.87 -34.97
C MET A 54 -10.02 -9.31 -35.74
N SER A 55 -10.11 -10.59 -36.13
CA SER A 55 -11.25 -11.14 -36.89
C SER A 55 -12.39 -11.69 -36.03
N HIS A 56 -12.16 -11.90 -34.72
CA HIS A 56 -13.16 -12.44 -33.81
C HIS A 56 -14.15 -11.40 -33.27
N ASP A 57 -13.84 -10.09 -33.39
CA ASP A 57 -14.72 -9.00 -32.92
C ASP A 57 -15.84 -8.62 -33.92
N HIS A 58 -15.92 -9.27 -35.09
CA HIS A 58 -16.92 -8.93 -36.12
C HIS A 58 -18.26 -9.67 -36.00
N ASN A 59 -18.41 -10.56 -35.02
CA ASN A 59 -19.60 -11.43 -34.90
C ASN A 59 -20.58 -11.03 -33.77
N THR A 60 -20.56 -9.79 -33.32
CA THR A 60 -21.66 -9.25 -32.50
C THR A 60 -22.36 -8.14 -33.26
N THR A 61 -23.47 -8.53 -33.90
CA THR A 61 -24.61 -7.73 -34.35
C THR A 61 -24.57 -6.22 -34.02
N GLY A 62 -24.40 -5.42 -35.07
CA GLY A 62 -24.69 -3.99 -35.09
C GLY A 62 -23.57 -3.21 -35.76
N ASP A 63 -23.67 -3.01 -37.07
CA ASP A 63 -22.94 -2.04 -37.92
C ASP A 63 -21.84 -1.23 -37.19
N VAL A 64 -20.68 -1.87 -36.92
CA VAL A 64 -19.50 -1.19 -36.40
C VAL A 64 -18.61 -0.90 -37.60
N SER A 65 -18.67 0.34 -38.08
CA SER A 65 -17.70 0.87 -39.02
C SER A 65 -16.30 0.66 -38.46
N ILE A 66 -15.39 0.12 -39.28
CA ILE A 66 -13.96 0.03 -38.95
C ILE A 66 -13.52 1.44 -38.54
N PRO A 67 -12.92 1.61 -37.34
CA PRO A 67 -12.46 2.91 -36.90
C PRO A 67 -11.54 3.52 -37.94
N THR A 68 -11.93 4.67 -38.45
CA THR A 68 -11.15 5.45 -39.40
C THR A 68 -10.01 6.13 -38.66
N PHE A 69 -8.96 6.52 -39.39
CA PHE A 69 -7.84 7.25 -38.80
C PHE A 69 -8.29 8.50 -38.02
N GLU A 70 -9.33 9.17 -38.50
CA GLU A 70 -9.91 10.36 -37.86
C GLU A 70 -10.47 10.08 -36.46
N ASP A 71 -10.98 8.86 -36.22
CA ASP A 71 -11.50 8.44 -34.91
C ASP A 71 -10.39 8.34 -33.85
N PHE A 72 -9.13 8.24 -34.27
CA PHE A 72 -7.96 8.24 -33.37
C PHE A 72 -7.31 9.62 -33.22
N VAL A 73 -7.55 10.53 -34.17
CA VAL A 73 -6.97 11.88 -34.14
C VAL A 73 -7.70 12.76 -33.13
N GLN A 74 -9.01 12.57 -32.97
CA GLN A 74 -9.88 13.40 -32.12
C GLN A 74 -9.99 12.90 -30.67
N ILE A 75 -9.23 11.87 -30.28
CA ILE A 75 -9.28 11.31 -28.92
C ILE A 75 -8.87 12.37 -27.87
N ASP A 76 -7.93 13.24 -28.23
CA ASP A 76 -7.45 14.30 -27.35
C ASP A 76 -8.40 15.52 -27.32
N ASP A 77 -9.36 15.64 -28.25
CA ASP A 77 -10.33 16.74 -28.27
C ASP A 77 -11.40 16.59 -27.17
N ASP A 78 -11.74 15.34 -26.83
CA ASP A 78 -12.71 15.01 -25.78
C ASP A 78 -12.06 14.71 -24.41
N VAL A 79 -10.75 14.93 -24.28
CA VAL A 79 -10.07 14.73 -23.00
C VAL A 79 -10.53 15.80 -22.01
N THR A 80 -11.37 15.40 -21.05
CA THR A 80 -11.79 16.30 -19.98
C THR A 80 -10.58 16.64 -19.12
N THR A 81 -10.00 17.81 -19.34
CA THR A 81 -8.96 18.35 -18.47
C THR A 81 -9.61 19.06 -17.29
N ALA A 82 -9.10 18.83 -16.08
CA ALA A 82 -9.42 19.71 -14.98
C ALA A 82 -8.80 21.08 -15.30
N GLY A 83 -9.63 22.13 -15.29
CA GLY A 83 -9.13 23.50 -15.47
C GLY A 83 -8.10 23.87 -14.42
N GLU A 84 -7.21 24.81 -14.74
CA GLU A 84 -6.28 25.35 -13.76
C GLU A 84 -7.06 26.13 -12.69
N TYR A 85 -6.76 25.85 -11.42
CA TYR A 85 -7.29 26.63 -10.31
C TYR A 85 -6.74 28.04 -10.39
N THR A 86 -7.61 29.04 -10.28
CA THR A 86 -7.17 30.42 -10.10
C THR A 86 -6.68 30.63 -8.67
N ASP A 87 -5.81 31.63 -8.47
CA ASP A 87 -5.36 32.01 -7.12
C ASP A 87 -6.55 32.30 -6.19
N ASP A 88 -7.63 32.87 -6.74
CA ASP A 88 -8.87 33.12 -6.00
C ASP A 88 -9.58 31.82 -5.60
N ASP A 89 -9.61 30.80 -6.45
CA ASP A 89 -10.18 29.48 -6.11
C ASP A 89 -9.38 28.80 -5.00
N ILE A 90 -8.05 28.95 -5.04
CA ILE A 90 -7.14 28.40 -4.02
C ILE A 90 -7.39 29.09 -2.68
N VAL A 91 -7.43 30.42 -2.68
CA VAL A 91 -7.70 31.21 -1.47
C VAL A 91 -9.08 30.90 -0.91
N GLN A 92 -10.10 30.81 -1.76
CA GLN A 92 -11.46 30.50 -1.33
C GLN A 92 -11.55 29.08 -0.74
N ASN A 93 -10.85 28.10 -1.31
CA ASN A 93 -10.80 26.73 -0.78
C ASN A 93 -10.11 26.68 0.59
N CYS A 94 -8.97 27.37 0.74
CA CYS A 94 -8.27 27.50 2.02
C CYS A 94 -9.15 28.16 3.09
N VAL A 95 -9.83 29.26 2.75
CA VAL A 95 -10.73 29.95 3.68
C VAL A 95 -11.93 29.05 4.03
N LYS A 96 -12.55 28.37 3.06
CA LYS A 96 -13.64 27.41 3.31
C LYS A 96 -13.21 26.28 4.25
N THR A 97 -12.03 25.69 4.07
CA THR A 97 -11.51 24.65 4.98
C THR A 97 -11.16 25.15 6.38
N CYS A 98 -10.83 26.44 6.52
CA CYS A 98 -10.51 27.06 7.80
C CYS A 98 -11.76 27.56 8.56
N THR A 99 -12.82 27.95 7.84
CA THR A 99 -14.08 28.42 8.45
C THR A 99 -15.03 27.26 8.77
N TYR A 100 -15.02 26.16 8.01
CA TYR A 100 -15.83 24.97 8.32
C TYR A 100 -15.32 24.17 9.52
N ARG A 101 -14.12 24.48 10.03
CA ARG A 101 -13.52 23.79 11.18
C ARG A 101 -13.86 24.42 12.53
N ASN A 102 -14.56 25.57 12.53
CA ASN A 102 -14.81 26.35 13.75
C ASN A 102 -16.28 26.58 14.12
N ASP A 103 -17.26 26.13 13.33
CA ASP A 103 -18.68 26.24 13.72
C ASP A 103 -19.49 25.12 13.06
N ARG A 104 -19.63 24.00 13.77
CA ARG A 104 -20.84 23.15 13.84
C ARG A 104 -20.53 21.89 14.66
N GLU A 105 -20.97 21.95 15.90
CA GLU A 105 -21.35 20.77 16.65
C GLU A 105 -22.62 20.17 16.01
N ASP A 106 -22.50 18.89 15.66
CA ASP A 106 -23.54 17.87 15.62
C ASP A 106 -24.38 17.60 14.35
N GLU A 107 -24.54 16.30 14.17
CA GLU A 107 -25.50 15.50 13.41
C GLU A 107 -25.20 15.05 11.97
N THR A 108 -24.80 13.77 11.92
CA THR A 108 -24.93 12.75 10.87
C THR A 108 -23.72 12.41 10.00
N ASP A 109 -22.59 12.14 10.65
CA ASP A 109 -21.66 11.09 10.17
C ASP A 109 -21.75 9.87 11.06
N GLN A 110 -22.54 8.90 10.60
CA GLN A 110 -22.66 7.58 11.19
C GLN A 110 -21.44 6.73 10.80
N PHE A 111 -20.25 7.11 11.27
CA PHE A 111 -19.11 6.20 11.40
C PHE A 111 -18.42 6.49 12.73
N HIS A 112 -18.80 5.69 13.73
CA HIS A 112 -18.17 5.57 15.04
C HIS A 112 -16.64 5.74 14.99
N ASN A 113 -16.16 6.93 15.30
CA ASN A 113 -14.84 7.14 15.86
C ASN A 113 -15.07 7.81 17.21
N LEU A 114 -15.23 6.99 18.25
CA LEU A 114 -15.03 7.47 19.61
C LEU A 114 -13.67 8.19 19.65
N ASP A 115 -13.64 9.34 20.31
CA ASP A 115 -12.45 9.96 20.87
C ASP A 115 -11.62 8.91 21.62
N ARG A 116 -10.78 8.17 20.90
CA ARG A 116 -9.58 7.61 21.49
C ARG A 116 -8.60 8.75 21.50
N GLU A 117 -8.38 9.31 22.68
CA GLU A 117 -7.07 9.84 23.05
C GLU A 117 -6.02 8.99 22.32
N GLN A 118 -5.30 9.58 21.36
CA GLN A 118 -4.26 8.84 20.65
C GLN A 118 -3.21 8.46 21.70
N GLU A 119 -3.30 7.25 22.22
CA GLU A 119 -2.31 6.70 23.14
C GLU A 119 -0.96 6.77 22.42
N LYS A 120 -0.08 7.64 22.92
CA LYS A 120 1.27 7.77 22.39
C LYS A 120 1.94 6.40 22.55
N ILE A 121 2.33 5.82 21.41
CA ILE A 121 3.09 4.57 21.40
C ILE A 121 4.39 4.82 22.21
N PRO A 122 4.58 4.12 23.34
CA PRO A 122 5.75 4.34 24.20
C PRO A 122 7.02 3.93 23.46
N LYS A 123 8.12 4.67 23.70
CA LYS A 123 9.42 4.29 23.14
C LYS A 123 9.91 3.02 23.83
N LYS A 124 10.80 2.28 23.16
CA LYS A 124 11.44 1.08 23.70
C LYS A 124 12.02 1.31 25.12
N GLN A 125 12.65 2.47 25.34
CA GLN A 125 13.21 2.81 26.65
C GLN A 125 12.13 3.00 27.72
N ASP A 126 10.99 3.60 27.37
CA ASP A 126 9.89 3.83 28.30
C ASP A 126 9.26 2.50 28.75
N ALA A 127 9.15 1.54 27.84
CA ALA A 127 8.68 0.19 28.14
C ALA A 127 9.64 -0.55 29.09
N LEU A 128 10.96 -0.44 28.89
CA LEU A 128 11.95 -1.05 29.79
C LEU A 128 11.92 -0.42 31.19
N ASN A 129 11.81 0.91 31.27
CA ASN A 129 11.70 1.61 32.56
C ASN A 129 10.42 1.21 33.33
N ALA A 130 9.31 0.98 32.61
CA ALA A 130 8.08 0.49 33.20
C ALA A 130 8.22 -0.94 33.75
N LEU A 131 8.90 -1.83 33.02
CA LEU A 131 9.20 -3.19 33.48
C LEU A 131 10.10 -3.20 34.73
N GLU A 132 11.13 -2.34 34.77
CA GLU A 132 11.98 -2.18 35.96
C GLU A 132 11.16 -1.69 37.18
N THR A 133 10.24 -0.76 36.96
CA THR A 133 9.34 -0.26 38.00
C THR A 133 8.45 -1.38 38.54
N LEU A 134 7.92 -2.22 37.64
CA LEU A 134 7.10 -3.38 38.00
C LEU A 134 7.89 -4.41 38.80
N HIS A 135 9.15 -4.68 38.38
CA HIS A 135 10.05 -5.58 39.10
C HIS A 135 10.27 -5.12 40.55
N LYS A 136 10.62 -3.84 40.73
CA LYS A 136 10.80 -3.23 42.07
C LYS A 136 9.52 -3.32 42.91
N PHE A 137 8.36 -3.06 42.30
CA PHE A 137 7.09 -3.14 43.02
C PHE A 137 6.85 -4.53 43.61
N PHE A 138 7.05 -5.60 42.84
CA PHE A 138 6.86 -6.97 43.33
C PHE A 138 7.91 -7.41 44.35
N GLU A 139 9.14 -6.93 44.20
CA GLU A 139 10.21 -7.11 45.18
C GLU A 139 9.85 -6.46 46.53
N TYR A 140 9.34 -5.23 46.52
CA TYR A 140 8.89 -4.53 47.74
C TYR A 140 7.58 -5.06 48.31
N ALA A 141 6.66 -5.55 47.47
CA ALA A 141 5.40 -6.14 47.90
C ALA A 141 5.56 -7.53 48.55
N ALA A 142 6.81 -8.02 48.69
CA ALA A 142 7.15 -9.34 49.24
C ALA A 142 6.40 -10.48 48.55
N VAL A 143 6.14 -10.33 47.24
CA VAL A 143 5.50 -11.37 46.45
C VAL A 143 6.55 -12.42 46.12
N ILE A 144 6.43 -13.60 46.74
CA ILE A 144 7.39 -14.72 46.62
C ILE A 144 7.17 -15.53 45.33
N ASP A 145 6.24 -15.12 44.48
CA ASP A 145 5.92 -15.85 43.26
C ASP A 145 6.99 -15.62 42.19
N GLN A 146 7.95 -16.55 42.13
CA GLN A 146 9.02 -16.60 41.13
C GLN A 146 8.48 -16.53 39.69
N THR A 147 7.27 -17.03 39.44
CA THR A 147 6.68 -17.03 38.09
C THR A 147 6.39 -15.63 37.58
N ILE A 148 6.20 -14.64 38.48
CA ILE A 148 6.02 -13.24 38.11
C ILE A 148 7.34 -12.64 37.62
N PHE A 149 8.44 -12.90 38.35
CA PHE A 149 9.77 -12.44 37.96
C PHE A 149 10.22 -13.06 36.63
N ASP A 150 9.96 -14.36 36.43
CA ASP A 150 10.29 -15.04 35.17
C ASP A 150 9.52 -14.43 33.98
N LYS A 151 8.25 -14.05 34.18
CA LYS A 151 7.44 -13.37 33.16
C LYS A 151 7.94 -11.96 32.86
N ILE A 152 8.33 -11.20 33.88
CA ILE A 152 8.90 -9.85 33.70
C ILE A 152 10.21 -9.97 32.89
N TYR A 153 11.06 -10.94 33.22
CA TYR A 153 12.30 -11.19 32.50
C TYR A 153 12.08 -11.55 31.02
N GLU A 154 11.13 -12.42 30.72
CA GLU A 154 10.81 -12.76 29.32
C GLU A 154 10.26 -11.55 28.54
N LEU A 155 9.48 -10.67 29.20
CA LEU A 155 9.02 -9.42 28.60
C LEU A 155 10.17 -8.43 28.34
N GLU A 156 11.12 -8.30 29.26
CA GLU A 156 12.31 -7.46 29.08
C GLU A 156 13.17 -7.95 27.91
N LYS A 157 13.43 -9.26 27.86
CA LYS A 157 14.16 -9.91 26.78
C LYS A 157 13.46 -9.72 25.42
N HIS A 158 12.14 -9.87 25.38
CA HIS A 158 11.39 -9.63 24.16
C HIS A 158 11.51 -8.16 23.73
N THR A 159 11.30 -7.22 24.66
CA THR A 159 11.38 -5.77 24.43
C THR A 159 12.77 -5.33 23.95
N GLN A 160 13.84 -5.93 24.49
CA GLN A 160 15.21 -5.69 24.03
C GLN A 160 15.46 -6.19 22.60
N ASN A 161 14.84 -7.30 22.21
CA ASN A 161 14.99 -7.89 20.88
C ASN A 161 14.13 -7.22 19.80
N VAL A 162 13.15 -6.39 20.19
CA VAL A 162 12.41 -5.56 19.23
C VAL A 162 13.38 -4.62 18.52
N LYS A 163 13.51 -4.82 17.21
CA LYS A 163 14.20 -3.91 16.30
C LYS A 163 13.31 -2.70 16.07
N THR A 164 13.76 -1.54 16.49
CA THR A 164 13.18 -0.27 16.05
C THR A 164 13.78 0.04 14.69
N GLU A 165 13.16 -0.45 13.62
CA GLU A 165 13.48 0.01 12.27
C GLU A 165 13.00 1.46 12.16
N THR A 166 13.89 2.39 12.51
CA THR A 166 13.67 3.80 12.22
C THR A 166 13.82 3.98 10.73
N GLN A 167 12.72 4.36 10.07
CA GLN A 167 12.75 4.77 8.67
C GLN A 167 13.75 5.94 8.53
N MET A 168 14.90 5.70 7.90
CA MET A 168 15.88 6.75 7.65
C MET A 168 15.31 7.73 6.63
N LYS A 169 15.47 9.03 6.87
CA LYS A 169 15.15 10.02 5.85
C LYS A 169 16.22 9.94 4.76
N LEU A 170 15.83 10.19 3.50
CA LEU A 170 16.76 10.19 2.36
C LEU A 170 17.96 11.13 2.59
N THR A 171 17.76 12.20 3.35
CA THR A 171 18.78 13.17 3.74
C THR A 171 19.87 12.60 4.64
N ASP A 172 19.55 11.58 5.46
CA ASP A 172 20.48 10.97 6.40
C ASP A 172 21.47 10.02 5.71
N PHE A 173 21.31 9.82 4.39
CA PHE A 173 22.12 8.93 3.57
C PHE A 173 23.33 9.62 2.90
N PHE A 174 23.37 10.96 2.92
CA PHE A 174 24.39 11.76 2.22
C PHE A 174 25.41 12.42 3.17
N HIS A 175 25.54 11.95 4.40
CA HIS A 175 26.51 12.43 5.39
C HIS A 175 27.46 11.32 5.84
#